data_AF-A0A7W9YHG5-F1
#
_entry.id   AF-A0A7W9YHG5-F1
#
_cell.length_a   1.000
_cell.length_b   1.000
_cell.length_c   1.000
_cell.angle_alpha   90.00
_cell.angle_beta   90.00
_cell.angle_gamma   90.00
#
_symmetry.space_group_name_H-M   'P 1'
#
loop_
_entity.id
_entity.type
_entity.pdbx_description
1 polymer ?
#
loop_
_entity_poly.entity_id
_entity_poly.type
_entity_poly.pdbx_seq_one_letter_code
_entity_poly.pdbx_strand_id
1 'polypeptide(L)'
;MGGRMAPDRIVAAPPSYAPAARNPIPGAVPRGLDALPEHRRLLLVWRYALTFDQAGLDAWVRESSVYACPVRSGGSVAPRAIAGDDGRFHLWDEGRMVCGHRPVRARQDAPWKHEQHICWWTDGTCYRVHPPPGSEGRRRSLAWKVRPVGEPVDAALVPPQRRCPARCLVVWPMWLGGAGARGRARRALAEEFGPGCAACGGPGEFVDHDPFTGLVRGLLCCHCNAWIDECPHVAGCVWAGYLDHPPAVRLGLVYPDMGKCYAKTVERAQRAGWDPGLFAAVRARRLDAPCGG
;
A
#
# COMPACT_ATOMS: atom_id res chain seq x y z
N MET A 1 45.73 -19.64 0.92
CA MET A 1 44.74 -20.71 0.65
C MET A 1 44.01 -21.02 1.94
N GLY A 2 42.68 -21.00 1.94
CA GLY A 2 41.84 -21.32 3.11
C GLY A 2 40.74 -20.28 3.34
N GLY A 3 39.85 -20.12 2.37
CA GLY A 3 38.70 -19.22 2.45
C GLY A 3 37.72 -19.64 3.53
N ARG A 4 37.20 -18.66 4.29
CA ARG A 4 36.08 -18.86 5.21
C ARG A 4 34.80 -18.95 4.38
N MET A 5 34.20 -20.14 4.33
CA MET A 5 32.80 -20.30 3.92
C MET A 5 31.93 -19.49 4.89
N ALA A 6 31.15 -18.56 4.36
CA ALA A 6 30.08 -17.93 5.11
C ALA A 6 29.02 -18.99 5.45
N PRO A 7 28.43 -18.97 6.66
CA PRO A 7 27.43 -19.96 7.03
C PRO A 7 26.16 -19.78 6.18
N ASP A 8 25.66 -20.90 5.65
CA ASP A 8 24.34 -21.06 5.04
C ASP A 8 23.25 -20.65 6.03
N ARG A 9 22.94 -19.36 6.09
CA ARG A 9 21.71 -18.87 6.72
C ARG A 9 20.62 -18.89 5.67
N ILE A 10 20.03 -20.07 5.46
CA ILE A 10 18.66 -20.14 4.95
C ILE A 10 17.78 -19.57 6.07
N VAL A 11 17.53 -18.26 6.02
CA VAL A 11 16.53 -17.64 6.88
C VAL A 11 15.18 -18.19 6.43
N ALA A 12 14.47 -18.88 7.33
CA ALA A 12 13.12 -19.36 7.06
C ALA A 12 12.28 -18.24 6.42
N ALA A 13 11.55 -18.59 5.35
CA ALA A 13 10.73 -17.63 4.63
C ALA A 13 9.84 -16.83 5.60
N PRO A 14 9.67 -15.51 5.40
CA PRO A 14 8.89 -14.70 6.32
C PRO A 14 7.46 -15.27 6.48
N PRO A 15 6.90 -15.31 7.70
CA PRO A 15 5.64 -15.99 8.02
C PRO A 15 4.40 -15.44 7.30
N SER A 16 4.50 -14.32 6.58
CA SER A 16 3.41 -13.81 5.72
C SER A 16 3.23 -14.61 4.42
N TYR A 17 4.00 -15.69 4.20
CA TYR A 17 4.15 -16.36 2.92
C TYR A 17 3.92 -17.88 2.94
N ALA A 18 3.03 -18.40 3.81
CA ALA A 18 2.59 -19.79 3.66
C ALA A 18 1.82 -19.96 2.34
N PRO A 19 2.28 -20.79 1.38
CA PRO A 19 1.61 -21.02 0.09
C PRO A 19 0.20 -21.60 0.24
N ALA A 20 -0.08 -22.21 1.38
CA ALA A 20 -1.29 -22.98 1.69
C ALA A 20 -2.61 -22.19 1.58
N ALA A 21 -2.58 -20.86 1.40
CA ALA A 21 -3.78 -20.03 1.26
C ALA A 21 -3.96 -19.40 -0.14
N ARG A 22 -3.12 -19.74 -1.13
CA ARG A 22 -3.20 -19.14 -2.48
C ARG A 22 -3.91 -20.04 -3.47
N ASN A 23 -4.68 -19.41 -4.37
CA ASN A 23 -5.34 -20.11 -5.46
C ASN A 23 -4.33 -20.42 -6.56
N PRO A 24 -4.10 -21.69 -6.94
CA PRO A 24 -3.26 -22.02 -8.08
C PRO A 24 -3.89 -21.48 -9.37
N ILE A 25 -3.05 -21.05 -10.32
CA ILE A 25 -3.47 -20.66 -11.67
C ILE A 25 -3.48 -21.93 -12.53
N PRO A 26 -4.63 -22.37 -13.06
CA PRO A 26 -4.70 -23.53 -13.93
C PRO A 26 -3.76 -23.38 -15.15
N GLY A 27 -2.89 -24.35 -15.37
CA GLY A 27 -1.97 -24.38 -16.51
C GLY A 27 -0.79 -23.41 -16.43
N ALA A 28 -0.55 -22.75 -15.29
CA ALA A 28 0.63 -21.90 -15.14
C ALA A 28 1.92 -22.73 -15.15
N VAL A 29 2.88 -22.29 -15.97
CA VAL A 29 4.22 -22.87 -16.04
C VAL A 29 5.14 -22.09 -15.10
N PRO A 30 5.87 -22.76 -14.19
CA PRO A 30 6.86 -22.11 -13.35
C PRO A 30 7.87 -21.33 -14.20
N ARG A 31 8.13 -20.07 -13.85
CA ARG A 31 9.15 -19.25 -14.51
C ARG A 31 10.20 -18.83 -13.51
N GLY A 32 11.47 -18.89 -13.92
CA GLY A 32 12.58 -18.40 -13.13
C GLY A 32 12.66 -16.88 -13.13
N LEU A 33 13.54 -16.36 -12.28
CA LEU A 33 13.84 -14.95 -12.11
C LEU A 33 14.27 -14.29 -13.44
N ASP A 34 15.00 -15.01 -14.30
CA ASP A 34 15.48 -14.50 -15.59
C ASP A 34 14.40 -14.40 -16.67
N ALA A 35 13.21 -14.96 -16.43
CA ALA A 35 12.07 -14.78 -17.33
C ALA A 35 11.37 -13.42 -17.13
N LEU A 36 11.68 -12.71 -16.05
CA LEU A 36 11.11 -11.40 -15.75
C LEU A 36 11.83 -10.28 -16.51
N PRO A 37 11.12 -9.22 -16.91
CA PRO A 37 11.76 -7.99 -17.35
C PRO A 37 12.80 -7.50 -16.34
N GLU A 38 13.91 -6.92 -16.82
CA GLU A 38 15.05 -6.51 -15.97
C GLU A 38 14.62 -5.68 -14.76
N HIS A 39 13.75 -4.68 -14.97
CA HIS A 39 13.25 -3.82 -13.89
C HIS A 39 12.51 -4.61 -12.80
N ARG A 40 11.74 -5.64 -13.16
CA ARG A 40 11.01 -6.49 -12.20
C ARG A 40 11.92 -7.46 -11.47
N ARG A 41 12.90 -8.03 -12.17
CA ARG A 41 13.96 -8.80 -11.53
C ARG A 41 14.68 -7.98 -10.46
N LEU A 42 15.02 -6.73 -10.77
CA LEU A 42 15.68 -5.83 -9.82
C LEU A 42 14.77 -5.43 -8.65
N LEU A 43 13.47 -5.23 -8.88
CA LEU A 43 12.49 -5.02 -7.80
C LEU A 43 12.48 -6.20 -6.81
N LEU A 44 12.44 -7.44 -7.32
CA LEU A 44 12.45 -8.63 -6.48
C LEU A 44 13.77 -8.81 -5.73
N VAL A 45 14.90 -8.59 -6.40
CA VAL A 45 16.22 -8.57 -5.73
C VAL A 45 16.21 -7.54 -4.62
N TRP A 46 15.81 -6.29 -4.87
CA TRP A 46 15.72 -5.26 -3.84
C TRP A 46 14.82 -5.66 -2.66
N ARG A 47 13.65 -6.21 -2.97
CA ARG A 47 12.65 -6.62 -1.98
C ARG A 47 13.17 -7.74 -1.09
N TYR A 48 13.87 -8.73 -1.66
CA TYR A 48 14.26 -9.96 -0.97
C TYR A 48 15.77 -10.12 -0.72
N ALA A 49 16.59 -9.10 -1.00
CA ALA A 49 18.04 -9.17 -0.84
C ALA A 49 18.48 -9.66 0.55
N LEU A 50 17.77 -9.28 1.62
CA LEU A 50 18.09 -9.68 3.00
C LEU A 50 17.51 -11.06 3.40
N THR A 51 16.81 -11.73 2.50
CA THR A 51 16.06 -12.97 2.77
C THR A 51 16.58 -14.13 1.93
N PHE A 52 16.87 -13.89 0.65
CA PHE A 52 17.32 -14.91 -0.29
C PHE A 52 18.64 -14.51 -0.93
N ASP A 53 19.46 -15.52 -1.21
CA ASP A 53 20.49 -15.42 -2.24
C ASP A 53 19.85 -15.52 -3.65
N GLN A 54 20.68 -15.50 -4.70
CA GLN A 54 20.16 -15.55 -6.08
C GLN A 54 19.42 -16.86 -6.38
N ALA A 55 19.93 -18.00 -5.92
CA ALA A 55 19.32 -19.31 -6.16
C ALA A 55 18.00 -19.47 -5.40
N GLY A 56 17.95 -19.03 -4.14
CA GLY A 56 16.74 -19.03 -3.32
C GLY A 56 15.66 -18.09 -3.87
N LEU A 57 16.05 -16.92 -4.40
CA LEU A 57 15.12 -16.00 -5.04
C LEU A 57 14.55 -16.61 -6.32
N ASP A 58 15.38 -17.22 -7.16
CA ASP A 58 14.92 -17.91 -8.38
C ASP A 58 13.94 -19.05 -8.06
N ALA A 59 14.25 -19.88 -7.05
CA ALA A 59 13.36 -20.92 -6.56
C ALA A 59 12.02 -20.35 -6.07
N TRP A 60 12.05 -19.27 -5.29
CA TRP A 60 10.84 -18.59 -4.82
C TRP A 60 9.99 -18.02 -5.96
N VAL A 61 10.60 -17.47 -7.01
CA VAL A 61 9.85 -16.99 -8.20
C VAL A 61 9.18 -18.15 -8.91
N ARG A 62 9.90 -19.27 -9.13
CA ARG A 62 9.32 -20.47 -9.77
C ARG A 62 8.13 -20.98 -8.99
N GLU A 63 8.26 -21.15 -7.68
CA GLU A 63 7.19 -21.60 -6.80
C GLU A 63 6.02 -20.60 -6.76
N SER A 64 6.30 -19.31 -6.65
CA SER A 64 5.24 -18.29 -6.52
C SER A 64 4.49 -18.03 -7.83
N SER A 65 5.12 -18.27 -8.99
CA SER A 65 4.57 -17.97 -10.32
C SER A 65 3.39 -18.85 -10.74
N VAL A 66 3.13 -19.95 -10.03
CA VAL A 66 1.96 -20.82 -10.29
C VAL A 66 0.74 -20.45 -9.46
N TYR A 67 0.84 -19.44 -8.59
CA TYR A 67 -0.24 -19.01 -7.71
C TYR A 67 -0.73 -17.62 -8.06
N ALA A 68 -2.04 -17.41 -8.05
CA ALA A 68 -2.63 -16.10 -8.29
C ALA A 68 -2.09 -15.06 -7.30
N CYS A 69 -1.79 -13.86 -7.79
CA CYS A 69 -1.50 -12.74 -6.90
C CYS A 69 -2.70 -12.55 -5.95
N PRO A 70 -2.49 -12.27 -4.66
CA PRO A 70 -3.56 -12.12 -3.68
C PRO A 70 -4.24 -10.75 -3.83
N VAL A 71 -4.72 -10.44 -5.03
CA VAL A 71 -5.41 -9.20 -5.35
C VAL A 71 -6.72 -9.19 -4.58
N ARG A 72 -6.95 -8.14 -3.79
CA ARG A 72 -8.22 -7.95 -3.11
C ARG A 72 -9.09 -7.04 -3.95
N SER A 73 -10.30 -7.50 -4.26
CA SER A 73 -11.35 -6.63 -4.81
C SER A 73 -11.53 -5.44 -3.88
N GLY A 74 -11.63 -4.26 -4.47
CA GLY A 74 -11.81 -3.02 -3.72
C GLY A 74 -13.06 -3.00 -2.86
N GLY A 75 -12.98 -2.37 -1.70
CA GLY A 75 -14.18 -1.89 -0.99
C GLY A 75 -14.80 -0.70 -1.71
N SER A 76 -16.06 -0.39 -1.42
CA SER A 76 -16.67 0.85 -1.87
C SER A 76 -16.06 2.07 -1.15
N VAL A 77 -16.01 3.19 -1.84
CA VAL A 77 -15.64 4.49 -1.27
C VAL A 77 -16.92 5.30 -1.10
N ALA A 78 -17.15 5.85 0.08
CA ALA A 78 -18.23 6.83 0.23
C ALA A 78 -17.77 8.17 -0.35
N PRO A 79 -18.47 8.73 -1.34
CA PRO A 79 -18.07 9.99 -1.97
C PRO A 79 -18.32 11.19 -1.04
N ARG A 80 -19.21 11.05 -0.05
CA ARG A 80 -19.65 12.16 0.81
C ARG A 80 -19.36 11.91 2.28
N ALA A 81 -19.22 13.01 3.00
CA ALA A 81 -19.11 13.03 4.45
C ALA A 81 -19.98 14.15 5.03
N ILE A 82 -20.48 13.97 6.24
CA ILE A 82 -21.28 14.98 6.95
C ILE A 82 -20.62 15.30 8.29
N ALA A 83 -20.73 16.54 8.78
CA ALA A 83 -20.26 16.86 10.11
C ALA A 83 -21.16 16.19 11.16
N GLY A 84 -20.55 15.75 12.26
CA GLY A 84 -21.22 15.26 13.45
C GLY A 84 -21.21 16.29 14.56
N ASP A 85 -22.17 16.20 15.48
CA ASP A 85 -22.16 16.94 16.74
C ASP A 85 -20.98 16.59 17.66
N ASP A 86 -20.24 15.52 17.35
CA ASP A 86 -18.96 15.15 17.98
C ASP A 86 -17.75 15.93 17.45
N GLY A 87 -17.97 16.90 16.55
CA GLY A 87 -16.92 17.75 15.98
C GLY A 87 -16.09 17.09 14.86
N ARG A 88 -16.45 15.86 14.45
CA ARG A 88 -15.78 15.13 13.36
C ARG A 88 -16.68 14.99 12.15
N PHE A 89 -16.11 14.62 11.01
CA PHE A 89 -16.84 14.24 9.82
C PHE A 89 -17.04 12.73 9.77
N HIS A 90 -18.20 12.31 9.30
CA HIS A 90 -18.67 10.94 9.23
C HIS A 90 -19.01 10.59 7.80
N LEU A 91 -18.65 9.39 7.32
CA LEU A 91 -18.97 8.98 5.95
C LEU A 91 -20.49 8.91 5.79
N TRP A 92 -20.98 9.47 4.70
CA TRP A 92 -22.40 9.71 4.47
C TRP A 92 -22.84 9.13 3.13
N ASP A 93 -23.95 8.40 3.14
CA ASP A 93 -24.56 7.82 1.95
C ASP A 93 -26.08 7.82 2.09
N GLU A 94 -26.80 8.39 1.12
CA GLU A 94 -28.27 8.40 1.05
C GLU A 94 -29.01 8.64 2.39
N GLY A 95 -28.58 9.63 3.18
CA GLY A 95 -29.23 9.93 4.46
C GLY A 95 -28.72 9.12 5.66
N ARG A 96 -27.63 8.36 5.50
CA ARG A 96 -27.11 7.41 6.48
C ARG A 96 -25.64 7.64 6.77
N MET A 97 -25.24 7.53 8.04
CA MET A 97 -23.83 7.45 8.41
C MET A 97 -23.34 6.02 8.24
N VAL A 98 -22.53 5.76 7.21
CA VAL A 98 -22.01 4.41 6.92
C VAL A 98 -20.87 3.99 7.85
N CYS A 99 -20.32 4.93 8.61
CA CYS A 99 -19.35 4.66 9.66
C CYS A 99 -19.97 4.28 11.02
N GLY A 100 -21.30 4.31 11.13
CA GLY A 100 -22.02 3.96 12.34
C GLY A 100 -23.17 3.00 12.05
N HIS A 101 -23.81 2.54 13.13
CA HIS A 101 -25.00 1.70 13.06
C HIS A 101 -26.15 2.37 13.80
N ARG A 102 -27.34 2.29 13.20
CA ARG A 102 -28.59 2.69 13.82
C ARG A 102 -29.42 1.45 14.14
N PRO A 103 -30.05 1.34 15.33
CA PRO A 103 -30.95 0.22 15.60
C PRO A 103 -32.09 0.17 14.57
N VAL A 104 -32.48 -1.04 14.15
CA VAL A 104 -33.47 -1.28 13.07
C VAL A 104 -34.80 -0.56 13.32
N ARG A 105 -35.21 -0.41 14.61
CA ARG A 105 -36.47 0.24 15.02
C ARG A 105 -36.30 1.67 15.51
N ALA A 106 -35.12 2.27 15.32
CA ALA A 106 -34.90 3.64 15.79
C ALA A 106 -35.66 4.64 14.91
N ARG A 107 -36.17 5.70 15.53
CA ARG A 107 -36.74 6.86 14.83
C ARG A 107 -35.73 7.45 13.84
N GLN A 108 -36.22 8.15 12.82
CA GLN A 108 -35.39 8.71 11.77
C GLN A 108 -34.33 9.71 12.28
N ASP A 109 -34.64 10.40 13.39
CA ASP A 109 -33.81 11.37 14.10
C ASP A 109 -32.92 10.75 15.20
N ALA A 110 -32.97 9.43 15.39
CA ALA A 110 -32.15 8.78 16.40
C ALA A 110 -30.64 8.87 16.05
N PRO A 111 -29.77 9.03 17.06
CA PRO A 111 -28.34 9.20 16.82
C PRO A 111 -27.71 7.88 16.33
N TRP A 112 -26.65 8.00 15.54
CA TRP A 112 -25.88 6.89 15.01
C TRP A 112 -24.84 6.43 16.04
N LYS A 113 -24.85 5.14 16.38
CA LYS A 113 -23.86 4.55 17.29
C LYS A 113 -22.58 4.24 16.51
N HIS A 114 -21.47 4.73 17.02
CA HIS A 114 -20.13 4.45 16.51
C HIS A 114 -19.35 3.64 17.54
N GLU A 115 -18.37 2.88 17.07
CA GLU A 115 -17.47 2.10 17.91
C GLU A 115 -16.04 2.14 17.35
N GLN A 116 -15.07 2.25 18.26
CA GLN A 116 -13.65 2.18 17.96
C GLN A 116 -12.96 1.26 18.96
N HIS A 117 -12.20 0.31 18.44
CA HIS A 117 -11.26 -0.49 19.25
C HIS A 117 -9.90 0.21 19.24
N ILE A 118 -9.45 0.61 20.42
CA ILE A 118 -8.14 1.22 20.61
C ILE A 118 -7.25 0.17 21.26
N CYS A 119 -6.10 -0.08 20.63
CA CYS A 119 -5.02 -0.83 21.23
C CYS A 119 -3.88 0.15 21.50
N TRP A 120 -3.29 0.07 22.70
CA TRP A 120 -2.14 0.89 23.04
C TRP A 120 -1.25 0.17 24.04
N TRP A 121 -0.02 0.64 24.14
CA TRP A 121 0.96 0.21 25.11
C TRP A 121 1.64 1.43 25.70
N THR A 122 2.11 1.30 26.94
CA THR A 122 2.89 2.34 27.60
C THR A 122 3.91 1.72 28.53
N ASP A 123 5.11 2.31 28.57
CA ASP A 123 6.15 2.03 29.58
C ASP A 123 5.99 2.89 30.86
N GLY A 124 4.88 3.64 30.97
CA GLY A 124 4.64 4.61 32.03
C GLY A 124 5.11 6.03 31.69
N THR A 125 5.91 6.20 30.63
CA THR A 125 6.44 7.50 30.18
C THR A 125 5.97 7.91 28.79
N CYS A 126 5.69 6.92 27.92
CA CYS A 126 5.29 7.15 26.54
C CYS A 126 4.13 6.23 26.15
N TYR A 127 3.18 6.74 25.36
CA TYR A 127 2.10 5.95 24.76
C TYR A 127 2.44 5.55 23.33
N ARG A 128 2.13 4.32 22.95
CA ARG A 128 2.31 3.78 21.59
C ARG A 128 1.07 3.00 21.16
N VAL A 129 0.68 3.12 19.89
CA VAL A 129 -0.45 2.36 19.32
C VAL A 129 -0.11 0.88 19.15
N HIS A 130 1.17 0.57 18.97
CA HIS A 130 1.67 -0.80 18.88
C HIS A 130 2.61 -1.11 20.04
N PRO A 131 2.40 -2.22 20.78
CA PRO A 131 3.34 -2.68 21.79
C PRO A 131 4.68 -3.07 21.12
N PRO A 132 5.81 -2.92 21.83
CA PRO A 132 7.07 -3.52 21.42
C PRO A 132 6.94 -5.05 21.27
N PRO A 133 7.81 -5.68 20.45
CA PRO A 133 7.88 -7.14 20.38
C PRO A 133 8.02 -7.76 21.79
N GLY A 134 7.22 -8.78 22.09
CA GLY A 134 7.20 -9.46 23.39
C GLY A 134 6.45 -8.73 24.51
N SER A 135 5.85 -7.57 24.24
CA SER A 135 5.02 -6.84 25.21
C SER A 135 3.53 -7.02 24.96
N GLU A 136 2.73 -7.06 26.03
CA GLU A 136 1.27 -7.09 25.92
C GLU A 136 0.69 -5.67 25.82
N GLY A 137 -0.06 -5.41 24.75
CA GLY A 137 -0.82 -4.18 24.59
C GLY A 137 -2.12 -4.21 25.40
N ARG A 138 -2.56 -3.06 25.89
CA ARG A 138 -3.91 -2.86 26.43
C ARG A 138 -4.89 -2.60 25.29
N ARG A 139 -6.14 -3.03 25.48
CA ARG A 139 -7.23 -2.80 24.52
C ARG A 139 -8.44 -2.23 25.24
N ARG A 140 -9.14 -1.29 24.61
CA ARG A 140 -10.45 -0.79 25.04
C ARG A 140 -11.32 -0.50 23.84
N SER A 141 -12.60 -0.83 23.95
CA SER A 141 -13.63 -0.36 23.01
C SER A 141 -14.25 0.91 23.55
N LEU A 142 -14.35 1.93 22.72
CA LEU A 142 -15.11 3.15 22.99
C LEU A 142 -16.30 3.18 22.03
N ALA A 143 -17.47 3.47 22.56
CA ALA A 143 -18.67 3.69 21.77
C ALA A 143 -19.25 5.07 22.07
N TRP A 144 -19.74 5.74 21.03
CA TRP A 144 -20.35 7.06 21.16
C TRP A 144 -21.53 7.20 20.18
N LYS A 145 -22.33 8.23 20.36
CA LYS A 145 -23.53 8.51 19.58
C LYS A 145 -23.33 9.84 18.86
N VAL A 146 -23.73 9.91 17.59
CA VAL A 146 -23.50 11.07 16.74
C VAL A 146 -24.77 11.45 16.00
N ARG A 147 -25.02 12.75 15.88
CA ARG A 147 -26.06 13.33 15.04
C ARG A 147 -25.44 14.07 13.85
N PRO A 148 -26.01 13.94 12.64
CA PRO A 148 -25.56 14.75 11.50
C PRO A 148 -25.85 16.23 11.76
N VAL A 149 -24.91 17.09 11.39
CA VAL A 149 -25.00 18.55 11.49
C VAL A 149 -24.62 19.16 10.15
N GLY A 150 -25.50 20.00 9.60
CA GLY A 150 -25.27 20.72 8.34
C GLY A 150 -25.34 19.85 7.09
N GLU A 151 -24.76 20.36 6.00
CA GLU A 151 -24.81 19.73 4.68
C GLU A 151 -23.63 18.76 4.44
N PRO A 152 -23.83 17.65 3.70
CA PRO A 152 -22.74 16.76 3.37
C PRO A 152 -21.78 17.35 2.33
N VAL A 153 -20.48 17.20 2.58
CA VAL A 153 -19.35 17.65 1.76
C VAL A 153 -18.69 16.48 1.02
N ASP A 154 -17.76 16.78 0.11
CA ASP A 154 -16.88 15.77 -0.49
C ASP A 154 -15.94 15.17 0.58
N ALA A 155 -16.01 13.85 0.74
CA ALA A 155 -15.20 13.13 1.73
C ALA A 155 -13.69 13.20 1.43
N ALA A 156 -13.28 13.39 0.17
CA ALA A 156 -11.88 13.50 -0.22
C ALA A 156 -11.24 14.81 0.24
N LEU A 157 -12.05 15.84 0.50
CA LEU A 157 -11.59 17.13 1.00
C LEU A 157 -11.47 17.18 2.53
N VAL A 158 -12.07 16.23 3.24
CA VAL A 158 -11.99 16.15 4.70
C VAL A 158 -10.58 15.71 5.13
N PRO A 159 -9.84 16.53 5.93
CA PRO A 159 -8.51 16.17 6.42
C PRO A 159 -8.55 14.96 7.36
N PRO A 160 -7.55 14.06 7.36
CA PRO A 160 -7.54 12.86 8.18
C PRO A 160 -7.81 13.09 9.67
N GLN A 161 -7.30 14.19 10.24
CA GLN A 161 -7.46 14.54 11.64
C GLN A 161 -8.90 14.89 12.03
N ARG A 162 -9.73 15.26 11.04
CA ARG A 162 -11.16 15.59 11.24
C ARG A 162 -12.10 14.43 10.93
N ARG A 163 -11.57 13.28 10.49
CA ARG A 163 -12.38 12.11 10.12
C ARG A 163 -12.81 11.33 11.37
N CYS A 164 -13.99 10.72 11.28
CA CYS A 164 -14.47 9.72 12.22
C CYS A 164 -13.48 8.54 12.26
N PRO A 165 -13.02 8.12 13.45
CA PRO A 165 -12.04 7.06 13.59
C PRO A 165 -12.70 5.66 13.68
N ALA A 166 -14.03 5.60 13.62
CA ALA A 166 -14.76 4.34 13.63
C ALA A 166 -14.33 3.48 12.43
N ARG A 167 -14.14 2.18 12.69
CA ARG A 167 -13.78 1.24 11.63
C ARG A 167 -15.06 0.87 10.89
N CYS A 168 -15.08 1.09 9.59
CA CYS A 168 -16.21 0.77 8.73
C CYS A 168 -15.78 -0.02 7.49
N LEU A 169 -16.72 -0.74 6.89
CA LEU A 169 -16.50 -1.51 5.66
C LEU A 169 -16.25 -0.59 4.46
N VAL A 170 -16.90 0.58 4.47
CA VAL A 170 -16.65 1.66 3.52
C VAL A 170 -15.42 2.43 3.97
N VAL A 171 -14.48 2.70 3.07
CA VAL A 171 -13.27 3.45 3.44
C VAL A 171 -13.41 4.92 3.09
N TRP A 172 -12.72 5.75 3.86
CA TRP A 172 -12.54 7.15 3.48
C TRP A 172 -11.76 7.24 2.16
N PRO A 173 -12.15 8.12 1.23
CA PRO A 173 -11.29 8.43 0.10
C PRO A 173 -9.95 9.02 0.56
N MET A 174 -8.96 8.92 -0.30
CA MET A 174 -7.70 9.62 -0.15
C MET A 174 -7.93 11.12 0.09
N TRP A 175 -7.16 11.70 1.00
CA TRP A 175 -7.21 13.14 1.22
C TRP A 175 -6.52 13.92 0.08
N LEU A 176 -7.30 14.78 -0.59
CA LEU A 176 -6.86 15.60 -1.73
C LEU A 176 -6.44 17.03 -1.33
N GLY A 177 -6.71 17.47 -0.10
CA GLY A 177 -6.52 18.87 0.35
C GLY A 177 -5.08 19.27 0.73
N GLY A 178 -4.08 18.42 0.55
CA GLY A 178 -2.70 18.73 0.94
C GLY A 178 -2.00 19.67 -0.06
N ALA A 179 -1.45 20.81 0.39
CA ALA A 179 -0.71 21.74 -0.48
C ALA A 179 0.71 21.24 -0.88
N GLY A 180 1.28 20.33 -0.10
CA GLY A 180 2.62 19.78 -0.33
C GLY A 180 2.73 18.93 -1.61
N ALA A 181 3.95 18.61 -2.02
CA ALA A 181 4.23 17.89 -3.27
C ALA A 181 3.49 16.54 -3.39
N ARG A 182 3.36 15.80 -2.27
CA ARG A 182 2.58 14.55 -2.24
C ARG A 182 1.08 14.81 -2.48
N GLY A 183 0.54 15.88 -1.92
CA GLY A 183 -0.86 16.26 -2.15
C GLY A 183 -1.13 16.73 -3.58
N ARG A 184 -0.17 17.42 -4.21
CA ARG A 184 -0.23 17.75 -5.64
C ARG A 184 -0.22 16.51 -6.52
N ALA A 185 0.69 15.56 -6.27
CA ALA A 185 0.73 14.29 -7.00
C ALA A 185 -0.59 13.51 -6.87
N ARG A 186 -1.18 13.46 -5.66
CA ARG A 186 -2.47 12.83 -5.42
C ARG A 186 -3.60 13.44 -6.25
N ARG A 187 -3.67 14.77 -6.31
CA ARG A 187 -4.69 15.47 -7.12
C ARG A 187 -4.51 15.20 -8.61
N ALA A 188 -3.29 15.39 -9.13
CA ALA A 188 -3.00 15.12 -10.54
C ALA A 188 -3.35 13.68 -10.94
N LEU A 189 -3.02 12.70 -10.08
CA LEU A 189 -3.40 11.30 -10.30
C LEU A 189 -4.92 11.08 -10.28
N ALA A 190 -5.61 11.67 -9.32
CA ALA A 190 -7.06 11.51 -9.17
C ALA A 190 -7.84 12.22 -10.29
N GLU A 191 -7.34 13.36 -10.78
CA GLU A 191 -7.90 14.10 -11.91
C GLU A 191 -7.73 13.30 -13.22
N GLU A 192 -6.56 12.71 -13.46
CA GLU A 192 -6.25 12.00 -14.70
C GLU A 192 -6.83 10.58 -14.76
N PHE A 193 -6.77 9.82 -13.65
CA PHE A 193 -7.07 8.38 -13.62
C PHE A 193 -8.22 8.01 -12.68
N GLY A 194 -8.81 8.99 -11.99
CA GLY A 194 -9.78 8.76 -10.94
C GLY A 194 -9.16 8.40 -9.58
N PRO A 195 -9.96 8.38 -8.50
CA PRO A 195 -9.48 8.16 -7.12
C PRO A 195 -9.20 6.68 -6.79
N GLY A 196 -9.32 5.79 -7.78
CA GLY A 196 -9.18 4.36 -7.61
C GLY A 196 -7.73 3.88 -7.57
N CYS A 197 -7.54 2.68 -7.05
CA CYS A 197 -6.33 1.88 -7.14
C CYS A 197 -6.17 1.45 -8.58
N ALA A 198 -5.11 1.90 -9.24
CA ALA A 198 -4.81 1.60 -10.63
C ALA A 198 -4.57 0.10 -10.90
N ALA A 199 -4.32 -0.71 -9.86
CA ALA A 199 -4.13 -2.16 -10.00
C ALA A 199 -5.42 -2.97 -9.79
N CYS A 200 -6.20 -2.70 -8.75
CA CYS A 200 -7.37 -3.53 -8.40
C CYS A 200 -8.73 -2.81 -8.48
N GLY A 201 -8.75 -1.54 -8.90
CA GLY A 201 -9.95 -0.71 -8.98
C GLY A 201 -10.52 -0.25 -7.62
N GLY A 202 -9.97 -0.75 -6.51
CA GLY A 202 -10.41 -0.37 -5.18
C GLY A 202 -10.05 1.06 -4.75
N PRO A 203 -10.26 1.44 -3.50
CA PRO A 203 -9.97 2.79 -3.01
C PRO A 203 -8.47 3.08 -3.05
N GLY A 204 -8.04 4.09 -3.80
CA GLY A 204 -6.66 4.55 -3.83
C GLY A 204 -6.29 5.36 -2.59
N GLU A 205 -5.04 5.26 -2.12
CA GLU A 205 -4.55 5.97 -0.92
C GLU A 205 -3.08 6.40 -1.02
N PHE A 206 -2.26 5.57 -1.66
CA PHE A 206 -0.81 5.73 -1.74
C PHE A 206 -0.39 6.11 -3.15
N VAL A 207 0.43 7.17 -3.23
CA VAL A 207 1.15 7.51 -4.47
C VAL A 207 2.29 6.50 -4.59
N ASP A 208 2.08 5.52 -5.46
CA ASP A 208 3.06 4.49 -5.74
C ASP A 208 4.13 5.01 -6.68
N HIS A 209 5.36 4.54 -6.51
CA HIS A 209 6.51 4.98 -7.28
C HIS A 209 7.51 3.85 -7.46
N ASP A 210 8.24 3.91 -8.56
CA ASP A 210 9.37 3.02 -8.78
C ASP A 210 10.49 3.39 -7.78
N PRO A 211 11.02 2.44 -6.99
CA PRO A 211 12.01 2.71 -5.95
C PRO A 211 13.41 3.10 -6.49
N PHE A 212 13.67 2.90 -7.79
CA PHE A 212 14.98 3.19 -8.41
C PHE A 212 15.00 4.54 -9.11
N THR A 213 13.98 4.83 -9.90
CA THR A 213 13.81 6.07 -10.65
C THR A 213 13.04 7.11 -9.85
N GLY A 214 12.05 6.67 -9.09
CA GLY A 214 11.14 7.55 -8.37
C GLY A 214 10.05 8.18 -9.18
N LEU A 215 9.88 7.73 -10.41
CA LEU A 215 8.72 8.06 -11.21
C LEU A 215 7.48 7.47 -10.54
N VAL A 216 6.46 8.31 -10.41
CA VAL A 216 5.16 7.89 -9.91
C VAL A 216 4.54 6.92 -10.91
N ARG A 217 4.15 5.74 -10.43
CA ARG A 217 3.54 4.68 -11.25
C ARG A 217 2.02 4.80 -11.27
N GLY A 218 1.41 5.27 -10.17
CA GLY A 218 -0.02 5.53 -10.09
C GLY A 218 -0.51 5.66 -8.64
N LEU A 219 -1.83 5.62 -8.48
CA LEU A 219 -2.47 5.56 -7.17
C LEU A 219 -2.78 4.10 -6.81
N LEU A 220 -2.40 3.63 -5.62
CA LEU A 220 -2.68 2.27 -5.15
C LEU A 220 -3.39 2.27 -3.80
N CYS A 221 -4.18 1.23 -3.54
CA CYS A 221 -4.67 0.94 -2.20
C CYS A 221 -3.54 0.43 -1.29
N CYS A 222 -3.72 0.45 0.03
CA CYS A 222 -2.73 -0.03 1.00
C CYS A 222 -2.20 -1.44 0.67
N HIS A 223 -3.10 -2.36 0.29
CA HIS A 223 -2.75 -3.73 -0.04
C HIS A 223 -1.90 -3.83 -1.32
N CYS A 224 -2.33 -3.22 -2.41
CA CYS A 224 -1.55 -3.27 -3.65
C CYS A 224 -0.21 -2.56 -3.47
N ASN A 225 -0.18 -1.38 -2.86
CA ASN A 225 1.08 -0.66 -2.59
C ASN A 225 2.06 -1.48 -1.74
N ALA A 226 1.57 -2.29 -0.80
CA ALA A 226 2.44 -3.12 0.03
C ALA A 226 3.06 -4.29 -0.73
N TRP A 227 2.35 -4.88 -1.70
CA TRP A 227 2.65 -6.22 -2.22
C TRP A 227 2.88 -6.31 -3.73
N ILE A 228 2.55 -5.27 -4.50
CA ILE A 228 2.56 -5.33 -5.97
C ILE A 228 3.94 -5.65 -6.55
N ASP A 229 5.01 -5.12 -5.95
CA ASP A 229 6.40 -5.36 -6.36
C ASP A 229 6.85 -6.82 -6.18
N GLU A 230 6.08 -7.64 -5.47
CA GLU A 230 6.35 -9.06 -5.27
C GLU A 230 5.72 -9.94 -6.37
N CYS A 231 5.07 -9.35 -7.37
CA CYS A 231 4.44 -10.12 -8.45
C CYS A 231 5.48 -10.93 -9.25
N PRO A 232 5.40 -12.28 -9.29
CA PRO A 232 6.31 -13.12 -10.08
C PRO A 232 5.82 -13.38 -11.51
N HIS A 233 4.60 -12.93 -11.87
CA HIS A 233 3.97 -13.26 -13.15
C HIS A 233 4.50 -12.37 -14.27
N VAL A 234 4.95 -12.95 -15.38
CA VAL A 234 5.36 -12.17 -16.56
C VAL A 234 4.19 -11.49 -17.29
N ALA A 235 2.98 -12.00 -17.15
CA ALA A 235 1.76 -11.50 -17.81
C ALA A 235 0.51 -12.11 -17.16
N GLY A 236 -0.67 -11.69 -17.63
CA GLY A 236 -1.94 -12.35 -17.31
C GLY A 236 -2.51 -12.09 -15.91
N CYS A 237 -1.84 -11.27 -15.09
CA CYS A 237 -2.38 -10.78 -13.82
C CYS A 237 -2.33 -9.26 -13.75
N VAL A 238 -3.24 -8.65 -12.99
CA VAL A 238 -3.38 -7.19 -12.90
C VAL A 238 -2.14 -6.50 -12.31
N TRP A 239 -1.40 -7.17 -11.43
CA TRP A 239 -0.14 -6.65 -10.89
C TRP A 239 0.97 -6.63 -11.94
N ALA A 240 1.08 -7.69 -12.75
CA ALA A 240 2.02 -7.71 -13.87
C ALA A 240 1.70 -6.59 -14.87
N GLY A 241 0.44 -6.47 -15.30
CA GLY A 241 0.01 -5.40 -16.20
C GLY A 241 0.29 -4.00 -15.66
N TYR A 242 0.09 -3.78 -14.35
CA TYR A 242 0.44 -2.51 -13.70
C TYR A 242 1.94 -2.23 -13.69
N LEU A 243 2.77 -3.23 -13.38
CA LEU A 243 4.23 -3.05 -13.31
C LEU A 243 4.83 -2.82 -14.70
N ASP A 244 4.34 -3.55 -15.70
CA ASP A 244 4.85 -3.47 -17.08
C ASP A 244 4.35 -2.19 -17.79
N HIS A 245 3.15 -1.70 -17.43
CA HIS A 245 2.55 -0.51 -18.01
C HIS A 245 1.95 0.42 -16.94
N PRO A 246 2.79 1.08 -16.12
CA PRO A 246 2.29 1.89 -15.02
C PRO A 246 1.65 3.18 -15.57
N PRO A 247 0.37 3.46 -15.26
CA PRO A 247 -0.41 4.46 -15.98
C PRO A 247 0.15 5.88 -15.84
N ALA A 248 0.73 6.22 -14.68
CA ALA A 248 1.14 7.58 -14.37
C ALA A 248 2.55 7.95 -14.82
N VAL A 249 3.32 7.03 -15.40
CA VAL A 249 4.68 7.34 -15.88
C VAL A 249 4.65 8.48 -16.91
N ARG A 250 3.61 8.53 -17.74
CA ARG A 250 3.41 9.59 -18.75
C ARG A 250 3.26 11.00 -18.16
N LEU A 251 2.90 11.12 -16.89
CA LEU A 251 2.77 12.42 -16.22
C LEU A 251 4.12 12.98 -15.76
N GLY A 252 5.22 12.20 -15.84
CA GLY A 252 6.54 12.65 -15.43
C GLY A 252 6.66 13.04 -13.94
N LEU A 253 5.68 12.65 -13.12
CA LEU A 253 5.65 13.02 -11.70
C LEU A 253 6.75 12.27 -10.95
N VAL A 254 7.45 13.01 -10.08
CA VAL A 254 8.52 12.46 -9.23
C VAL A 254 8.03 12.39 -7.79
N TYR A 255 8.27 11.26 -7.13
CA TYR A 255 7.90 11.09 -5.74
C TYR A 255 8.69 12.06 -4.82
N PRO A 256 8.04 12.80 -3.90
CA PRO A 256 8.71 13.89 -3.16
C PRO A 256 9.86 13.48 -2.24
N ASP A 257 9.92 12.23 -1.77
CA ASP A 257 10.91 11.74 -0.81
C ASP A 257 11.95 10.78 -1.44
N MET A 258 12.20 10.89 -2.75
CA MET A 258 13.00 9.89 -3.47
C MET A 258 14.44 9.70 -2.96
N GLY A 259 15.10 10.78 -2.51
CA GLY A 259 16.43 10.66 -1.94
C GLY A 259 16.48 9.69 -0.75
N LYS A 260 15.45 9.72 0.10
CA LYS A 260 15.34 8.84 1.28
C LYS A 260 15.01 7.40 0.86
N CYS A 261 14.12 7.21 -0.11
CA CYS A 261 13.79 5.88 -0.63
C CYS A 261 15.03 5.21 -1.25
N TYR A 262 15.76 5.95 -2.10
CA TYR A 262 16.96 5.43 -2.75
C TYR A 262 18.10 5.12 -1.75
N ALA A 263 18.33 5.98 -0.76
CA ALA A 263 19.33 5.70 0.28
C ALA A 263 19.04 4.38 1.01
N LYS A 264 17.77 4.11 1.35
CA LYS A 264 17.35 2.84 1.93
C LYS A 264 17.58 1.65 1.00
N THR A 265 17.38 1.84 -0.30
CA THR A 265 17.68 0.82 -1.33
C THR A 265 19.16 0.46 -1.34
N VAL A 266 20.04 1.46 -1.38
CA VAL A 266 21.50 1.25 -1.37
C VAL A 266 21.95 0.58 -0.08
N GLU A 267 21.50 1.06 1.08
CA GLU A 267 21.83 0.46 2.38
C GLU A 267 21.39 -1.01 2.46
N ARG A 268 20.17 -1.31 1.99
CA ARG A 268 19.63 -2.67 1.98
C ARG A 268 20.45 -3.60 1.08
N ALA A 269 20.85 -3.14 -0.11
CA ALA A 269 21.69 -3.88 -1.03
C ALA A 269 23.06 -4.21 -0.42
N GLN A 270 23.74 -3.20 0.15
CA GLN A 270 25.04 -3.36 0.80
C GLN A 270 24.98 -4.37 1.94
N ARG A 271 23.95 -4.29 2.80
CA ARG A 271 23.76 -5.23 3.92
C ARG A 271 23.52 -6.67 3.47
N ALA A 272 22.98 -6.84 2.29
CA ALA A 272 22.72 -8.13 1.68
C ALA A 272 23.90 -8.66 0.84
N GLY A 273 24.99 -7.91 0.72
CA GLY A 273 26.15 -8.29 -0.11
C GLY A 273 25.93 -8.15 -1.61
N TRP A 274 24.88 -7.43 -2.04
CA TRP A 274 24.65 -7.14 -3.46
C TRP A 274 25.44 -5.89 -3.88
N ASP A 275 25.97 -5.89 -5.10
CA ASP A 275 26.64 -4.73 -5.68
C ASP A 275 25.66 -3.53 -5.75
N PRO A 276 25.92 -2.41 -5.06
CA PRO A 276 25.09 -1.21 -5.16
C PRO A 276 25.03 -0.62 -6.57
N GLY A 277 26.06 -0.88 -7.40
CA GLY A 277 26.13 -0.49 -8.80
C GLY A 277 24.98 -1.06 -9.64
N LEU A 278 24.43 -2.21 -9.24
CA LEU A 278 23.28 -2.85 -9.87
C LEU A 278 22.06 -1.91 -9.98
N PHE A 279 21.88 -1.03 -8.98
CA PHE A 279 20.75 -0.09 -8.92
C PHE A 279 21.09 1.29 -9.51
N ALA A 280 22.38 1.61 -9.64
CA ALA A 280 22.83 2.88 -10.22
C ALA A 280 22.54 2.94 -11.73
N ALA A 281 22.72 1.82 -12.44
CA ALA A 281 22.42 1.73 -13.87
C ALA A 281 20.93 2.00 -14.18
N VAL A 282 20.01 1.51 -13.35
CA VAL A 282 18.57 1.77 -13.51
C VAL A 282 18.24 3.23 -13.23
N ARG A 283 18.86 3.83 -12.21
CA ARG A 283 18.68 5.24 -11.87
C ARG A 283 19.16 6.16 -12.99
N ALA A 284 20.25 5.81 -13.67
CA ALA A 284 20.79 6.59 -14.79
C ALA A 284 19.79 6.68 -15.96
N ARG A 285 19.04 5.62 -16.24
CA ARG A 285 18.00 5.60 -17.30
C ARG A 285 16.89 6.64 -17.12
N ARG A 286 16.71 7.18 -15.90
CA ARG A 286 15.79 8.30 -15.64
C ARG A 286 16.25 9.60 -16.30
N LEU A 287 17.56 9.82 -16.38
CA LEU A 287 18.12 11.08 -16.88
C LEU A 287 18.04 11.17 -18.42
N ASP A 288 17.86 10.04 -19.10
CA ASP A 288 17.83 9.94 -20.55
C ASP A 288 16.42 9.90 -21.14
N ALA A 289 15.37 9.77 -20.31
CA ALA A 289 14.00 9.90 -20.78
C ALA A 289 13.72 11.40 -21.01
N PRO A 290 13.41 11.83 -22.26
CA PRO A 290 13.21 13.24 -22.55
C PRO A 290 12.10 13.78 -21.66
N CYS A 291 12.39 14.86 -20.94
CA CYS A 291 11.36 15.71 -20.38
C CYS A 291 10.48 16.17 -21.54
N GLY A 292 9.34 15.52 -21.75
CA GLY A 292 8.33 15.98 -22.68
C GLY A 292 7.91 17.39 -22.26
N GLY A 293 8.16 18.35 -23.15
CA GLY A 293 7.67 19.72 -23.05
C GLY A 293 6.17 19.81 -23.33
#